data_AF-A0A7W8VKK1-F1
#
_entry.id   AF-A0A7W8VKK1-F1
#
_cell.length_a   1.000
_cell.length_b   1.000
_cell.length_c   1.000
_cell.angle_alpha   90.00
_cell.angle_beta   90.00
_cell.angle_gamma   90.00
#
_symmetry.space_group_name_H-M   'P 1'
#
loop_
_entity.id
_entity.type
_entity.pdbx_description
1 polymer ?
#
loop_
_entity_poly.entity_id
_entity_poly.type
_entity_poly.pdbx_seq_one_letter_code
_entity_poly.pdbx_strand_id
1 'polypeptide(L)'
;MAAKKKFDWLHVAISWGASIVILGALFKILHIGGALGNYAIGIGLGVEACLFFLTGFRQPEQELPWERVYPELSADFSGELPKSSARPVAAAAGFSSTAALDKMLVDAKIGPELIESLGTGLRTFGDKVVAISNVADASSATNEFTGKLKTASASFDTLNGAFEKATSQLVEMGNSNTASTAYHDQVNALAKNLSALNAVYELELQDSSAHLKSMNKFYQNLSLTMNNFNESMEDSKQFKEEVGKLAKNLSSLNAIYGNMLSAMNQPRV
;
A
#
# COMPACT_ATOMS: atom_id res chain seq x y z
N MET A 1 38.31 -29.66 -1.84
CA MET A 1 37.71 -28.80 -2.87
C MET A 1 36.44 -28.20 -2.30
N ALA A 2 36.43 -26.89 -2.02
CA ALA A 2 35.26 -26.22 -1.46
C ALA A 2 34.16 -26.11 -2.53
N ALA A 3 33.05 -26.82 -2.34
CA ALA A 3 31.88 -26.71 -3.20
C ALA A 3 31.29 -25.30 -3.05
N LYS A 4 31.36 -24.49 -4.13
CA LYS A 4 30.67 -23.20 -4.19
C LYS A 4 29.16 -23.48 -4.06
N LYS A 5 28.58 -23.10 -2.92
CA LYS A 5 27.13 -23.16 -2.66
C LYS A 5 26.45 -22.27 -3.70
N LYS A 6 25.84 -22.88 -4.73
CA LYS A 6 25.07 -22.16 -5.73
C LYS A 6 23.86 -21.57 -5.02
N PHE A 7 23.73 -20.25 -5.03
CA PHE A 7 22.59 -19.56 -4.47
C PHE A 7 21.35 -20.02 -5.24
N ASP A 8 20.46 -20.74 -4.56
CA ASP A 8 19.26 -21.28 -5.18
C ASP A 8 18.18 -20.20 -5.19
N TRP A 9 18.29 -19.32 -6.19
CA TRP A 9 17.33 -18.25 -6.46
C TRP A 9 15.89 -18.76 -6.56
N LEU A 10 15.69 -20.02 -6.97
CA LEU A 10 14.35 -20.61 -7.09
C LEU A 10 13.74 -20.89 -5.71
N HIS A 11 14.51 -21.41 -4.76
CA HIS A 11 14.03 -21.56 -3.38
C HIS A 11 13.66 -20.22 -2.73
N VAL A 12 14.39 -19.15 -3.05
CA VAL A 12 14.06 -17.80 -2.59
C VAL A 12 12.76 -17.31 -3.21
N ALA A 13 12.57 -17.50 -4.52
CA ALA A 13 11.34 -17.15 -5.23
C ALA A 13 10.13 -17.93 -4.72
N ILE A 14 10.27 -19.23 -4.45
CA ILE A 14 9.23 -20.07 -3.84
C ILE A 14 8.88 -19.57 -2.45
N SER A 15 9.88 -19.27 -1.61
CA SER A 15 9.66 -18.78 -0.26
C SER A 15 8.96 -17.41 -0.24
N TRP A 16 9.28 -16.54 -1.19
CA TRP A 16 8.62 -15.24 -1.35
C TRP A 16 7.17 -15.38 -1.86
N GLY A 17 6.93 -16.28 -2.83
CA GLY A 17 5.58 -16.58 -3.30
C GLY A 17 4.68 -17.14 -2.21
N ALA A 18 5.18 -18.11 -1.45
CA ALA A 18 4.45 -18.70 -0.33
C ALA A 18 4.05 -17.64 0.71
N SER A 19 4.91 -16.64 0.98
CA SER A 19 4.58 -15.53 1.87
C SER A 19 3.40 -14.69 1.36
N ILE A 20 3.36 -14.39 0.05
CA ILE A 20 2.27 -13.63 -0.58
C ILE A 20 0.95 -14.40 -0.50
N VAL A 21 0.98 -15.73 -0.69
CA VAL A 21 -0.20 -16.60 -0.56
C VAL A 21 -0.72 -16.61 0.86
N ILE A 22 0.17 -16.76 1.85
CA ILE A 22 -0.21 -16.79 3.26
C ILE A 22 -0.85 -15.46 3.68
N LEU A 23 -0.30 -14.32 3.23
CA LEU A 23 -0.89 -13.00 3.47
C LEU A 23 -2.25 -12.83 2.79
N GLY A 24 -2.40 -13.31 1.54
CA GLY A 24 -3.69 -13.31 0.84
C GLY A 24 -4.75 -14.15 1.55
N ALA A 25 -4.37 -15.35 2.02
CA ALA A 25 -5.25 -16.22 2.80
C ALA A 25 -5.62 -15.60 4.16
N LEU A 26 -4.67 -14.94 4.83
CA LEU A 26 -4.90 -14.23 6.09
C LEU A 26 -5.97 -13.13 5.92
N PHE A 27 -5.85 -12.30 4.87
CA PHE A 27 -6.85 -11.26 4.60
C PHE A 27 -8.23 -11.82 4.29
N LYS A 28 -8.31 -12.97 3.61
CA LYS A 28 -9.57 -13.65 3.32
C LYS A 28 -10.25 -14.22 4.57
N ILE A 29 -9.49 -14.84 5.48
CA ILE A 29 -10.03 -15.43 6.72
C ILE A 29 -10.46 -14.35 7.71
N LEU A 30 -9.64 -13.31 7.87
CA LEU A 30 -9.89 -12.24 8.83
C LEU A 30 -10.87 -11.17 8.32
N HIS A 31 -11.35 -11.31 7.07
CA HIS A 31 -12.27 -10.38 6.40
C HIS A 31 -11.76 -8.92 6.37
N ILE A 32 -10.44 -8.73 6.41
CA ILE A 32 -9.81 -7.41 6.36
C ILE A 32 -9.84 -6.90 4.93
N GLY A 33 -10.41 -5.70 4.72
CA GLY A 33 -10.44 -5.03 3.41
C GLY A 33 -11.60 -5.43 2.49
N GLY A 34 -12.56 -6.24 2.95
CA GLY A 34 -13.78 -6.56 2.20
C GLY A 34 -13.51 -7.12 0.81
N ALA A 35 -13.95 -6.41 -0.25
CA ALA A 35 -13.70 -6.80 -1.64
C ALA A 35 -12.19 -6.92 -1.97
N LEU A 36 -11.33 -6.13 -1.32
CA LEU A 36 -9.88 -6.17 -1.53
C LEU A 36 -9.24 -7.48 -1.03
N GLY A 37 -9.82 -8.13 -0.01
CA GLY A 37 -9.36 -9.43 0.47
C GLY A 37 -9.55 -10.55 -0.57
N ASN A 38 -10.60 -10.47 -1.40
CA ASN A 38 -10.81 -11.40 -2.51
C ASN A 38 -9.77 -11.22 -3.61
N TYR A 39 -9.37 -9.98 -3.89
CA TYR A 39 -8.30 -9.71 -4.85
C TYR A 39 -6.94 -10.12 -4.30
N ALA A 40 -6.67 -9.91 -3.01
CA ALA A 40 -5.41 -10.30 -2.38
C ALA A 40 -5.17 -11.82 -2.42
N ILE A 41 -6.18 -12.63 -2.10
CA ILE A 41 -6.06 -14.10 -2.21
C ILE A 41 -5.99 -14.56 -3.68
N GLY A 42 -6.72 -13.89 -4.59
CA GLY A 42 -6.63 -14.18 -6.02
C GLY A 42 -5.23 -13.95 -6.59
N ILE A 43 -4.58 -12.86 -6.18
CA ILE A 43 -3.19 -12.56 -6.56
C ILE A 43 -2.23 -13.60 -5.95
N GLY A 44 -2.39 -13.93 -4.67
CA GLY A 44 -1.55 -14.95 -4.02
C GLY A 44 -1.64 -16.30 -4.72
N LEU A 45 -2.85 -16.81 -4.95
CA LEU A 45 -3.05 -18.08 -5.66
C LEU A 45 -2.54 -18.04 -7.10
N GLY A 46 -2.62 -16.89 -7.78
CA GLY A 46 -2.02 -16.70 -9.11
C GLY A 46 -0.49 -16.81 -9.10
N VAL A 47 0.17 -16.20 -8.11
CA VAL A 47 1.63 -16.30 -7.92
C VAL A 47 2.04 -17.75 -7.66
N GLU A 48 1.29 -18.47 -6.81
CA GLU A 48 1.56 -19.89 -6.50
C GLU A 48 1.43 -20.78 -7.74
N ALA A 49 0.40 -20.57 -8.55
CA ALA A 49 0.21 -21.30 -9.80
C ALA A 49 1.38 -21.07 -10.79
N CYS A 50 1.87 -19.84 -10.90
CA CYS A 50 3.05 -19.53 -11.73
C CYS A 50 4.33 -20.18 -11.18
N LEU A 51 4.52 -20.20 -9.86
CA LEU A 51 5.69 -20.83 -9.24
C LEU A 51 5.66 -22.34 -9.42
N PHE A 52 4.52 -23.00 -9.22
CA PHE A 52 4.38 -24.45 -9.50
C PHE A 52 4.61 -24.80 -10.96
N PHE A 53 4.16 -23.94 -11.88
CA PHE A 53 4.44 -24.12 -13.29
C PHE A 53 5.95 -24.05 -13.59
N LEU A 54 6.67 -23.10 -12.99
CA LEU A 54 8.12 -22.96 -13.14
C LEU A 54 8.90 -24.09 -12.47
N THR A 55 8.45 -24.61 -11.33
CA THR A 55 9.10 -25.75 -10.65
C THR A 55 8.86 -27.08 -11.37
N GLY A 56 7.76 -27.22 -12.12
CA GLY A 56 7.49 -28.40 -12.95
C GLY A 56 8.55 -28.70 -14.03
N PHE A 57 9.37 -27.71 -14.39
CA PHE A 57 10.49 -27.88 -15.32
C PHE A 57 11.79 -28.37 -14.65
N ARG A 58 11.81 -28.54 -13.33
CA ARG A 58 12.94 -29.10 -12.58
C ARG A 58 12.61 -30.52 -12.13
N GLN A 59 13.51 -31.47 -12.42
CA GLN A 59 13.45 -32.80 -11.81
C GLN A 59 13.57 -32.70 -10.28
N PRO A 60 12.83 -33.52 -9.50
CA PRO A 60 12.97 -33.58 -8.05
C PRO A 60 14.42 -33.91 -7.67
N GLU A 61 14.88 -33.37 -6.53
CA GLU A 61 16.23 -33.63 -6.04
C GLU A 61 16.44 -35.15 -5.91
N GLN A 62 17.52 -35.68 -6.51
CA GLN A 62 17.87 -37.08 -6.36
C GLN A 62 18.10 -37.37 -4.88
N GLU A 63 17.40 -38.39 -4.37
CA GLU A 63 17.59 -38.84 -2.99
C GLU A 63 19.06 -39.17 -2.77
N LEU A 64 19.60 -38.67 -1.65
CA LEU A 64 20.97 -38.97 -1.23
C LEU A 64 21.13 -40.50 -1.18
N PRO A 65 22.24 -41.08 -1.68
CA PRO A 65 22.40 -42.53 -1.76
C PRO A 65 22.69 -43.13 -0.38
N TRP A 66 21.68 -43.17 0.49
CA TRP A 66 21.72 -43.76 1.83
C TRP A 66 22.13 -45.25 1.79
N GLU A 67 21.93 -45.90 0.64
CA GLU A 67 22.39 -47.26 0.30
C GLU A 67 23.90 -47.47 0.50
N ARG A 68 24.71 -46.41 0.38
CA ARG A 68 26.16 -46.49 0.61
C ARG A 68 26.55 -46.57 2.08
N VAL A 69 25.67 -46.11 2.98
CA VAL A 69 25.93 -45.99 4.42
C VAL A 69 25.19 -47.07 5.21
N TYR A 70 24.02 -47.50 4.72
CA TYR A 70 23.25 -48.61 5.28
C TYR A 70 22.81 -49.55 4.15
N PRO A 71 23.64 -50.54 3.77
CA PRO A 71 23.31 -51.50 2.71
C PRO A 71 22.05 -52.35 3.02
N GLU A 72 21.64 -52.36 4.29
CA GLU A 72 20.46 -53.07 4.80
C GLU A 72 19.11 -52.44 4.37
N LEU A 73 19.10 -51.22 3.83
CA LEU A 73 17.89 -50.55 3.31
C LEU A 73 17.68 -50.74 1.80
N SER A 74 18.62 -51.40 1.10
CA SER A 74 18.51 -51.64 -0.33
C SER A 74 17.47 -52.73 -0.63
N ALA A 75 16.67 -52.54 -1.68
CA ALA A 75 15.60 -53.47 -2.05
C ALA A 75 16.10 -54.86 -2.50
N ASP A 76 17.40 -55.01 -2.77
CA ASP A 76 18.07 -56.22 -3.27
C ASP A 76 18.96 -56.90 -2.19
N PHE A 77 18.74 -56.59 -0.91
CA PHE A 77 19.53 -57.14 0.19
C PHE A 77 19.17 -58.61 0.51
N SER A 78 20.06 -59.56 0.18
CA SER A 78 19.88 -61.00 0.48
C SER A 78 20.95 -61.54 1.47
N GLY A 79 20.98 -61.02 2.70
CA GLY A 79 21.87 -61.50 3.77
C GLY A 79 21.15 -61.75 5.09
N GLU A 80 21.57 -62.79 5.84
CA GLU A 80 21.03 -63.11 7.17
C GLU A 80 21.52 -62.11 8.24
N LEU A 81 20.61 -61.66 9.11
CA LEU A 81 20.87 -60.74 10.22
C LEU A 81 21.90 -61.32 11.22
N PRO A 82 22.95 -60.56 11.63
CA PRO A 82 24.01 -61.11 12.47
C PRO A 82 23.57 -61.33 13.92
N LYS A 83 23.68 -62.58 14.38
CA LYS A 83 23.74 -62.95 15.81
C LYS A 83 25.08 -62.47 16.40
N SER A 84 24.99 -61.82 17.55
CA SER A 84 26.12 -61.35 18.36
C SER A 84 27.17 -62.44 18.57
N SER A 85 28.40 -62.18 18.13
CA SER A 85 29.57 -63.04 18.30
C SER A 85 30.43 -62.48 19.43
N ALA A 86 30.35 -63.12 20.60
CA ALA A 86 31.31 -62.94 21.67
C ALA A 86 32.60 -63.69 21.31
N ARG A 87 33.71 -62.96 21.21
CA ARG A 87 35.04 -63.51 20.94
C ARG A 87 35.59 -64.21 22.21
N PRO A 88 35.92 -65.51 22.19
CA PRO A 88 36.61 -66.14 23.30
C PRO A 88 38.12 -65.84 23.22
N VAL A 89 38.70 -65.37 24.32
CA VAL A 89 40.15 -65.23 24.47
C VAL A 89 40.69 -66.50 25.12
N ALA A 90 41.61 -67.17 24.43
CA ALA A 90 42.28 -68.37 24.92
C ALA A 90 43.25 -68.02 26.06
N ALA A 91 43.14 -68.77 27.17
CA ALA A 91 44.06 -68.70 28.30
C ALA A 91 45.34 -69.49 27.98
N ALA A 92 46.44 -68.78 27.75
CA ALA A 92 47.77 -69.38 27.71
C ALA A 92 48.34 -69.43 29.14
N ALA A 93 48.46 -70.64 29.67
CA ALA A 93 49.26 -70.94 30.85
C ALA A 93 50.75 -70.79 30.49
N GLY A 94 51.48 -69.97 31.26
CA GLY A 94 52.94 -69.90 31.16
C GLY A 94 53.52 -68.50 31.05
N PHE A 95 53.22 -67.63 32.01
CA PHE A 95 54.10 -66.65 32.65
C PHE A 95 53.17 -65.87 33.57
N SER A 96 53.44 -65.87 34.86
CA SER A 96 52.74 -64.97 35.77
C SER A 96 53.21 -63.55 35.41
N SER A 97 52.51 -62.89 34.48
CA SER A 97 52.68 -61.46 34.19
C SER A 97 52.53 -60.65 35.47
N THR A 98 51.73 -61.14 36.42
CA THR A 98 51.65 -60.64 37.80
C THR A 98 52.99 -60.75 38.52
N ALA A 99 53.73 -61.85 38.46
CA ALA A 99 55.03 -62.00 39.14
C ALA A 99 56.15 -61.20 38.46
N ALA A 100 56.12 -61.04 37.14
CA ALA A 100 57.05 -60.16 36.43
C ALA A 100 56.75 -58.67 36.69
N LEU A 101 55.46 -58.28 36.76
CA LEU A 101 55.01 -56.96 37.20
C LEU A 101 55.36 -56.70 38.67
N ASP A 102 55.17 -57.68 39.56
CA ASP A 102 55.44 -57.59 41.00
C ASP A 102 56.95 -57.44 41.25
N LYS A 103 57.78 -58.20 40.51
CA LYS A 103 59.24 -58.01 40.52
C LYS A 103 59.64 -56.63 39.98
N MET A 104 58.98 -56.12 38.95
CA MET A 104 59.26 -54.80 38.38
C MET A 104 58.77 -53.65 39.29
N LEU A 105 57.65 -53.83 40.00
CA LEU A 105 57.12 -52.92 41.01
C LEU A 105 58.07 -52.82 42.21
N VAL A 106 58.60 -53.95 42.67
CA VAL A 106 59.59 -54.00 43.76
C VAL A 106 60.95 -53.42 43.33
N ASP A 107 61.48 -53.78 42.16
CA ASP A 107 62.75 -53.23 41.63
C ASP A 107 62.67 -51.73 41.33
N ALA A 108 61.52 -51.24 40.84
CA ALA A 108 61.29 -49.82 40.61
C ALA A 108 60.99 -49.03 41.91
N LYS A 109 61.08 -49.67 43.09
CA LYS A 109 60.74 -49.08 44.39
C LYS A 109 59.32 -48.51 44.44
N ILE A 110 58.37 -49.05 43.68
CA ILE A 110 56.97 -48.66 43.74
C ILE A 110 56.37 -49.27 45.02
N GLY A 111 56.66 -48.64 46.15
CA GLY A 111 56.08 -48.99 47.44
C GLY A 111 54.63 -48.49 47.55
N PRO A 112 53.88 -48.98 48.56
CA PRO A 112 52.53 -48.51 48.86
C PRO A 112 52.45 -46.98 48.97
N GLU A 113 53.51 -46.33 49.45
CA GLU A 113 53.59 -44.87 49.59
C GLU A 113 53.61 -44.12 48.25
N LEU A 114 54.26 -44.68 47.21
CA LEU A 114 54.27 -44.09 45.87
C LEU A 114 52.89 -44.25 45.20
N ILE A 115 52.24 -45.38 45.40
CA ILE A 115 50.87 -45.63 44.91
C ILE A 115 49.88 -44.71 45.63
N GLU A 116 50.02 -44.52 46.93
CA GLU A 116 49.19 -43.61 47.72
C GLU A 116 49.43 -42.14 47.35
N SER A 117 50.69 -41.73 47.11
CA SER A 117 51.01 -40.39 46.61
C SER A 117 50.48 -40.14 45.19
N LEU A 118 50.51 -41.15 44.32
CA LEU A 118 49.97 -41.08 42.96
C LEU A 118 48.44 -41.04 42.97
N GLY A 119 47.79 -41.86 43.80
CA GLY A 119 46.35 -41.84 44.00
C GLY A 119 45.88 -40.50 44.57
N THR A 120 46.61 -39.95 45.54
CA THR A 120 46.37 -38.61 46.07
C THR A 120 46.58 -37.53 44.99
N GLY A 121 47.63 -37.66 44.16
CA GLY A 121 47.90 -36.76 43.05
C GLY A 121 46.82 -36.78 41.96
N LEU A 122 46.35 -37.96 41.56
CA LEU A 122 45.25 -38.14 40.61
C LEU A 122 43.91 -37.64 41.15
N ARG A 123 43.63 -37.87 42.43
CA ARG A 123 42.43 -37.33 43.08
C ARG A 123 42.47 -35.80 43.14
N THR A 124 43.60 -35.23 43.56
CA THR A 124 43.82 -33.78 43.57
C THR A 124 43.71 -33.18 42.17
N PHE A 125 44.26 -33.85 41.16
CA PHE A 125 44.14 -33.43 39.76
C PHE A 125 42.68 -33.46 39.29
N GLY A 126 41.94 -34.53 39.59
CA GLY A 126 40.51 -34.64 39.32
C GLY A 126 39.72 -33.49 39.96
N ASP A 127 39.97 -33.19 41.23
CA ASP A 127 39.32 -32.09 41.94
C ASP A 127 39.63 -30.72 41.29
N LYS A 128 40.87 -30.50 40.83
CA LYS A 128 41.26 -29.28 40.10
C LYS A 128 40.60 -29.18 38.74
N VAL A 129 40.46 -30.28 38.01
CA VAL A 129 39.76 -30.31 36.72
C VAL A 129 38.27 -30.01 36.88
N VAL A 130 37.62 -30.54 37.93
CA VAL A 130 36.23 -30.20 38.27
C VAL A 130 36.09 -28.71 38.60
N ALA A 131 37.03 -28.13 39.35
CA ALA A 131 37.03 -26.70 39.64
C ALA A 131 37.20 -25.83 38.38
N ILE A 132 38.06 -26.26 37.45
CA ILE A 132 38.24 -25.59 36.14
C ILE A 132 36.95 -25.68 35.30
N SER A 133 36.29 -26.85 35.28
CA SER A 133 35.01 -27.02 34.59
C SER A 133 33.95 -26.06 35.13
N ASN A 134 33.80 -26.00 36.46
CA ASN A 134 32.83 -25.11 37.10
C ASN A 134 33.14 -23.62 36.83
N VAL A 135 34.42 -23.24 36.78
CA VAL A 135 34.83 -21.88 36.37
C VAL A 135 34.49 -21.59 34.91
N ALA A 136 34.70 -22.56 34.02
CA ALA A 136 34.35 -22.42 32.61
C ALA A 136 32.83 -22.26 32.42
N ASP A 137 32.03 -23.06 33.12
CA ASP A 137 30.56 -22.96 33.11
C ASP A 137 30.09 -21.62 33.69
N ALA A 138 30.65 -21.18 34.81
CA ALA A 138 30.35 -19.88 35.40
C ALA A 138 30.75 -18.70 34.49
N SER A 139 31.88 -18.82 33.78
CA SER A 139 32.31 -17.83 32.80
C SER A 139 31.38 -17.78 31.59
N SER A 140 30.89 -18.93 31.12
CA SER A 140 29.90 -19.00 30.05
C SER A 140 28.59 -18.34 30.45
N ALA A 141 28.06 -18.66 31.63
CA ALA A 141 26.84 -18.05 32.17
C ALA A 141 26.98 -16.53 32.37
N THR A 142 28.16 -16.06 32.79
CA THR A 142 28.45 -14.61 32.95
C THR A 142 28.45 -13.89 31.60
N ASN A 143 28.99 -14.51 30.55
CA ASN A 143 28.94 -13.97 29.19
C ASN A 143 27.50 -13.91 28.65
N GLU A 144 26.71 -14.95 28.88
CA GLU A 144 25.29 -14.96 28.50
C GLU A 144 24.50 -13.89 29.27
N PHE A 145 24.73 -13.76 30.58
CA PHE A 145 24.10 -12.73 31.41
C PHE A 145 24.47 -11.32 30.93
N THR A 146 25.74 -11.07 30.62
CA THR A 146 26.20 -9.79 30.07
C THR A 146 25.55 -9.50 28.71
N GLY A 147 25.40 -10.52 27.87
CA GLY A 147 24.69 -10.43 26.61
C GLY A 147 23.22 -10.06 26.79
N LYS A 148 22.51 -10.76 27.70
CA LYS A 148 21.11 -10.45 28.02
C LYS A 148 20.95 -9.07 28.64
N LEU A 149 21.87 -8.64 29.50
CA LEU A 149 21.86 -7.31 30.09
C LEU A 149 22.04 -6.22 29.03
N LYS A 150 22.97 -6.41 28.09
CA LYS A 150 23.17 -5.48 26.96
C LYS A 150 21.94 -5.39 26.07
N THR A 151 21.32 -6.53 25.76
CA THR A 151 20.05 -6.58 25.00
C THR A 151 18.91 -5.89 25.76
N ALA A 152 18.82 -6.10 27.08
CA ALA A 152 17.82 -5.44 27.91
C ALA A 152 18.01 -3.92 27.93
N SER A 153 19.25 -3.43 28.03
CA SER A 153 19.56 -2.00 27.92
C SER A 153 19.14 -1.42 26.57
N ALA A 154 19.45 -2.09 25.46
CA ALA A 154 19.04 -1.65 24.12
C ALA A 154 17.50 -1.64 23.95
N SER A 155 16.80 -2.63 24.51
CA SER A 155 15.35 -2.65 24.55
C SER A 155 14.79 -1.49 25.39
N PHE A 156 15.46 -1.12 26.48
CA PHE A 156 15.06 0.01 27.32
C PHE A 156 15.24 1.35 26.59
N ASP A 157 16.33 1.53 25.85
CA ASP A 157 16.53 2.71 24.99
C ASP A 157 15.44 2.80 23.91
N THR A 158 15.11 1.66 23.31
CA THR A 158 14.02 1.57 22.31
C THR A 158 12.67 1.94 22.91
N LEU A 159 12.38 1.46 24.13
CA LEU A 159 11.15 1.76 24.85
C LEU A 159 11.08 3.24 25.24
N ASN A 160 12.20 3.83 25.67
CA ASN A 160 12.27 5.26 25.99
C ASN A 160 12.00 6.13 24.76
N GLY A 161 12.59 5.79 23.61
CA GLY A 161 12.32 6.49 22.35
C GLY A 161 10.88 6.31 21.85
N ALA A 162 10.27 5.14 22.07
CA ALA A 162 8.86 4.92 21.78
C ALA A 162 7.94 5.75 22.68
N PHE A 163 8.26 5.85 23.97
CA PHE A 163 7.53 6.71 24.92
C PHE A 163 7.63 8.18 24.53
N GLU A 164 8.81 8.67 24.19
CA GLU A 164 9.00 10.06 23.75
C GLU A 164 8.17 10.38 22.50
N LYS A 165 8.17 9.47 21.50
CA LYS A 165 7.29 9.59 20.33
C LYS A 165 5.81 9.57 20.69
N ALA A 166 5.39 8.65 21.56
CA ALA A 166 3.99 8.55 21.97
C ALA A 166 3.53 9.81 22.72
N THR A 167 4.38 10.37 23.58
CA THR A 167 4.12 11.64 24.28
C THR A 167 4.05 12.81 23.29
N SER A 168 4.96 12.88 22.32
CA SER A 168 4.90 13.89 21.25
C SER A 168 3.59 13.80 20.44
N GLN A 169 3.18 12.58 20.06
CA GLN A 169 1.91 12.36 19.36
C GLN A 169 0.69 12.73 20.21
N LEU A 170 0.73 12.48 21.52
CA LEU A 170 -0.32 12.92 22.44
C LEU A 170 -0.44 14.44 22.52
N VAL A 171 0.70 15.16 22.50
CA VAL A 171 0.73 16.63 22.45
C VAL A 171 0.19 17.14 21.12
N GLU A 172 0.59 16.54 20.00
CA GLU A 172 0.02 16.85 18.68
C GLU A 172 -1.49 16.57 18.61
N MET A 173 -1.96 15.48 19.23
CA MET A 173 -3.38 15.15 19.29
C MET A 173 -4.17 16.13 20.17
N GLY A 174 -3.59 16.58 21.29
CA GLY A 174 -4.15 17.67 22.10
C GLY A 174 -4.27 18.97 21.31
N ASN A 175 -3.27 19.26 20.47
CA ASN A 175 -3.31 20.40 19.55
C ASN A 175 -4.26 20.16 18.37
N SER A 176 -4.50 18.92 17.95
CA SER A 176 -5.44 18.57 16.86
C SER A 176 -6.89 18.93 17.20
N ASN A 177 -7.23 19.13 18.48
CA ASN A 177 -8.51 19.71 18.88
C ASN A 177 -8.71 21.14 18.30
N THR A 178 -7.62 21.87 18.04
CA THR A 178 -7.63 23.15 17.29
C THR A 178 -7.78 22.96 15.79
N ALA A 179 -7.20 21.89 15.23
CA ALA A 179 -7.37 21.54 13.81
C ALA A 179 -8.80 21.08 13.50
N SER A 180 -9.44 20.36 14.43
CA SER A 180 -10.83 19.93 14.30
C SER A 180 -11.81 21.10 14.35
N THR A 181 -11.55 22.11 15.19
CA THR A 181 -12.33 23.36 15.22
C THR A 181 -12.11 24.20 13.95
N ALA A 182 -10.87 24.35 13.48
CA ALA A 182 -10.59 25.05 12.23
C ALA A 182 -11.24 24.36 11.00
N TYR A 183 -11.26 23.03 10.97
CA TYR A 183 -11.98 22.27 9.94
C TYR A 183 -13.50 22.50 10.04
N HIS A 184 -14.06 22.49 11.25
CA HIS A 184 -15.47 22.77 11.48
C HIS A 184 -15.87 24.18 11.01
N ASP A 185 -15.01 25.17 11.27
CA ASP A 185 -15.21 26.55 10.80
C ASP A 185 -15.16 26.65 9.27
N GLN A 186 -14.24 25.93 8.62
CA GLN A 186 -14.18 25.86 7.16
C GLN A 186 -15.41 25.17 6.55
N VAL A 187 -15.89 24.09 7.15
CA VAL A 187 -17.11 23.39 6.70
C VAL A 187 -18.34 24.28 6.88
N ASN A 188 -18.43 25.02 7.99
CA ASN A 188 -19.50 26.00 8.20
C ASN A 188 -19.44 27.16 7.19
N ALA A 189 -18.25 27.67 6.89
CA ALA A 189 -18.06 28.69 5.86
C ALA A 189 -18.47 28.17 4.47
N LEU A 190 -18.12 26.92 4.14
CA LEU A 190 -18.54 26.27 2.90
C LEU A 190 -20.07 26.11 2.83
N ALA A 191 -20.71 25.66 3.91
CA ALA A 191 -22.16 25.54 3.97
C ALA A 191 -22.87 26.90 3.78
N LYS A 192 -22.32 27.96 4.39
CA LYS A 192 -22.83 29.33 4.24
C LYS A 192 -22.67 29.83 2.80
N ASN A 193 -21.53 29.54 2.16
CA ASN A 193 -21.30 29.88 0.75
C ASN A 193 -22.23 29.11 -0.20
N LEU A 194 -22.46 27.81 0.04
CA LEU A 194 -23.41 27.01 -0.74
C LEU A 194 -24.85 27.53 -0.60
N SER A 195 -25.25 27.92 0.62
CA SER A 195 -26.55 28.55 0.85
C SER A 195 -26.68 29.89 0.13
N ALA A 196 -25.64 30.72 0.16
CA ALA A 196 -25.61 31.98 -0.58
C ALA A 196 -25.65 31.75 -2.11
N LEU A 197 -24.95 30.74 -2.60
CA LEU A 197 -24.93 30.40 -4.02
C LEU A 197 -26.30 29.91 -4.49
N ASN A 198 -26.97 29.06 -3.72
CA ASN A 198 -28.35 28.67 -4.01
C ASN A 198 -29.31 29.87 -4.03
N ALA A 199 -29.15 30.82 -3.09
CA ALA A 199 -29.97 32.04 -3.09
C ALA A 199 -29.70 32.91 -4.33
N VAL A 200 -28.45 33.03 -4.78
CA VAL A 200 -28.10 33.73 -6.02
C VAL A 200 -28.69 33.00 -7.23
N TYR A 201 -28.66 31.67 -7.26
CA TYR A 201 -29.22 30.88 -8.36
C TYR A 201 -30.73 31.06 -8.49
N GLU A 202 -31.45 31.08 -7.36
CA GLU A 202 -32.88 31.40 -7.33
C GLU A 202 -33.15 32.83 -7.82
N LEU A 203 -32.33 33.79 -7.39
CA LEU A 203 -32.43 35.19 -7.82
C LEU A 203 -32.15 35.34 -9.32
N GLU A 204 -31.15 34.64 -9.86
CA GLU A 204 -30.81 34.64 -11.29
C GLU A 204 -31.92 34.01 -12.14
N LEU A 205 -32.54 32.92 -11.67
CA LEU A 205 -33.73 32.35 -12.31
C LEU A 205 -34.91 33.33 -12.33
N GLN A 206 -35.13 34.04 -11.23
CA GLN A 206 -36.17 35.06 -11.12
C GLN A 206 -35.89 36.26 -12.04
N ASP A 207 -34.65 36.76 -12.06
CA ASP A 207 -34.25 37.88 -12.91
C ASP A 207 -34.30 37.50 -14.39
N SER A 208 -33.87 36.29 -14.75
CA SER A 208 -33.99 35.77 -16.11
C SER A 208 -35.45 35.67 -16.56
N SER A 209 -36.36 35.26 -15.67
CA SER A 209 -37.81 35.29 -15.95
C SER A 209 -38.36 36.71 -16.12
N ALA A 210 -37.90 37.67 -15.29
CA ALA A 210 -38.26 39.08 -15.41
C ALA A 210 -37.75 39.67 -16.74
N HIS A 211 -36.50 39.33 -17.12
CA HIS A 211 -35.88 39.73 -18.36
C HIS A 211 -36.63 39.17 -19.58
N LEU A 212 -37.03 37.90 -19.57
CA LEU A 212 -37.86 37.30 -20.62
C LEU A 212 -39.21 38.01 -20.78
N LYS A 213 -39.85 38.37 -19.65
CA LYS A 213 -41.12 39.14 -19.68
C LYS A 213 -40.91 40.54 -20.26
N SER A 214 -39.84 41.23 -19.84
CA SER A 214 -39.45 42.53 -20.38
C SER A 214 -39.17 42.46 -21.88
N MET A 215 -38.44 41.45 -22.32
CA MET A 215 -38.11 41.20 -23.72
C MET A 215 -39.37 40.91 -24.55
N ASN A 216 -40.31 40.10 -24.04
CA ASN A 216 -41.59 39.87 -24.72
C ASN A 216 -42.37 41.18 -24.89
N LYS A 217 -42.45 42.00 -23.84
CA LYS A 217 -43.09 43.32 -23.88
C LYS A 217 -42.39 44.28 -24.85
N PHE A 218 -41.06 44.24 -24.91
CA PHE A 218 -40.27 45.00 -25.88
C PHE A 218 -40.62 44.60 -27.31
N TYR A 219 -40.69 43.31 -27.62
CA TYR A 219 -41.12 42.82 -28.95
C TYR A 219 -42.54 43.25 -29.30
N GLN A 220 -43.47 43.21 -28.34
CA GLN A 220 -44.84 43.69 -28.55
C GLN A 220 -44.86 45.20 -28.85
N ASN A 221 -44.13 46.00 -28.09
CA ASN A 221 -44.02 47.44 -28.33
C ASN A 221 -43.35 47.75 -29.68
N LEU A 222 -42.34 46.98 -30.07
CA LEU A 222 -41.66 47.14 -31.36
C LEU A 222 -42.60 46.78 -32.52
N SER A 223 -43.37 45.70 -32.39
CA SER A 223 -44.42 45.32 -33.33
C SER A 223 -45.50 46.41 -33.46
N LEU A 224 -45.97 46.94 -32.33
CA LEU A 224 -46.93 48.07 -32.31
C LEU A 224 -46.34 49.30 -32.99
N THR A 225 -45.09 49.64 -32.69
CA THR A 225 -44.39 50.78 -33.31
C THR A 225 -44.25 50.60 -34.81
N MET A 226 -43.91 49.39 -35.26
CA MET A 226 -43.80 49.06 -36.69
C MET A 226 -45.16 49.16 -37.41
N ASN A 227 -46.24 48.71 -36.78
CA ASN A 227 -47.59 48.87 -37.31
C ASN A 227 -47.98 50.35 -37.41
N ASN A 228 -47.79 51.13 -36.35
CA ASN A 228 -48.06 52.57 -36.37
C ASN A 228 -47.22 53.31 -37.41
N PHE A 229 -45.98 52.87 -37.63
CA PHE A 229 -45.11 53.43 -38.66
C PHE A 229 -45.64 53.11 -40.07
N ASN A 230 -46.11 51.89 -40.31
CA ASN A 230 -46.75 51.51 -41.57
C ASN A 230 -48.05 52.30 -41.81
N GLU A 231 -48.89 52.48 -40.80
CA GLU A 231 -50.09 53.33 -40.89
C GLU A 231 -49.74 54.78 -41.21
N SER A 232 -48.76 55.35 -40.50
CA SER A 232 -48.28 56.72 -40.76
C SER A 232 -47.70 56.89 -42.18
N MET A 233 -47.08 55.84 -42.72
CA MET A 233 -46.58 55.81 -44.09
C MET A 233 -47.74 55.82 -45.10
N GLU A 234 -48.82 55.10 -44.84
CA GLU A 234 -50.03 55.11 -45.68
C GLU A 234 -50.74 56.48 -45.61
N ASP A 235 -50.89 57.05 -44.41
CA ASP A 235 -51.45 58.40 -44.22
C ASP A 235 -50.63 59.46 -44.96
N SER A 236 -49.29 59.36 -44.91
CA SER A 236 -48.39 60.26 -45.64
C SER A 236 -48.57 60.16 -47.16
N LYS A 237 -48.85 58.95 -47.67
CA LYS A 237 -49.13 58.73 -49.09
C LYS A 237 -50.49 59.31 -49.48
N GLN A 238 -51.53 59.10 -48.66
CA GLN A 238 -52.85 59.71 -48.87
C GLN A 238 -52.80 61.23 -48.83
N PHE A 239 -52.08 61.81 -47.85
CA PHE A 239 -51.87 63.24 -47.76
C PHE A 239 -51.19 63.79 -49.02
N LYS A 240 -50.16 63.10 -49.53
CA LYS A 240 -49.51 63.48 -50.81
C LYS A 240 -50.51 63.47 -51.98
N GLU A 241 -51.40 62.48 -52.05
CA GLU A 241 -52.44 62.42 -53.09
C GLU A 241 -53.44 63.58 -52.98
N GLU A 242 -53.94 63.87 -51.77
CA GLU A 242 -54.88 64.97 -51.53
C GLU A 242 -54.24 66.35 -51.77
N VAL A 243 -52.98 66.55 -51.36
CA VAL A 243 -52.22 67.75 -51.72
C VAL A 243 -52.04 67.86 -53.23
N GLY A 244 -51.81 66.75 -53.93
CA GLY A 244 -51.75 66.71 -55.39
C GLY A 244 -53.08 67.12 -56.04
N LYS A 245 -54.21 66.62 -55.54
CA LYS A 245 -55.56 67.03 -55.98
C LYS A 245 -55.82 68.51 -55.71
N LEU A 246 -55.48 68.99 -54.52
CA LEU A 246 -55.62 70.40 -54.15
C LEU A 246 -54.80 71.30 -55.08
N ALA A 247 -53.54 70.94 -55.37
CA ALA A 247 -52.69 71.68 -56.31
C ALA A 247 -53.31 71.72 -57.72
N LYS A 248 -53.88 70.61 -58.19
CA LYS A 248 -54.60 70.54 -59.48
C LYS A 248 -55.84 71.42 -59.50
N ASN A 249 -56.62 71.42 -58.41
CA ASN A 249 -57.82 72.25 -58.26
C ASN A 249 -57.46 73.73 -58.19
N LEU A 250 -56.44 74.11 -57.42
CA LEU A 250 -55.92 75.48 -57.36
C LEU A 250 -55.41 75.97 -58.73
N SER A 251 -54.69 75.13 -59.46
CA SER A 251 -54.25 75.43 -60.82
C SER A 251 -55.44 75.65 -61.76
N SER A 252 -56.45 74.80 -61.67
CA SER A 252 -57.68 74.91 -62.48
C SER A 252 -58.46 76.18 -62.16
N LEU A 253 -58.58 76.52 -60.87
CA LEU A 253 -59.22 77.75 -60.40
C LEU A 253 -58.46 79.00 -60.89
N ASN A 254 -57.13 78.99 -60.77
CA ASN A 254 -56.29 80.08 -61.24
C ASN A 254 -56.36 80.25 -62.76
N ALA A 255 -56.49 79.16 -63.52
CA ALA A 255 -56.74 79.20 -64.96
C ALA A 255 -58.09 79.83 -65.31
N ILE A 256 -59.15 79.53 -64.55
CA ILE A 256 -60.48 80.16 -64.72
C ILE A 256 -60.43 81.64 -64.37
N TYR A 257 -59.78 82.03 -63.27
CA TYR A 257 -59.59 83.44 -62.92
C TYR A 257 -58.72 84.18 -63.93
N GLY A 258 -57.69 83.54 -64.49
CA GLY A 258 -56.87 84.09 -65.56
C GLY A 258 -57.67 84.29 -66.85
N ASN A 259 -58.50 83.32 -67.23
CA ASN A 259 -59.43 83.45 -68.37
C ASN A 259 -60.48 84.54 -68.13
N MET A 260 -60.98 84.69 -66.89
CA MET A 260 -61.93 85.74 -66.52
C MET A 260 -61.27 87.13 -66.53
N LEU A 261 -60.04 87.26 -66.03
CA LEU A 261 -59.26 88.50 -66.09
C LEU A 261 -58.95 88.88 -67.55
N SER A 262 -58.56 87.90 -68.38
CA SER A 262 -58.32 88.11 -69.81
C SER A 262 -59.58 88.54 -70.55
N ALA A 263 -60.74 87.97 -70.20
CA ALA A 263 -62.06 88.38 -70.73
C ALA A 263 -62.51 89.76 -70.24
N MET A 264 -62.07 90.20 -69.04
CA MET A 264 -62.41 91.51 -68.48
C MET A 264 -61.46 92.63 -68.92
N ASN A 265 -60.22 92.28 -69.30
CA ASN A 265 -59.22 93.20 -69.86
C ASN A 265 -59.24 93.28 -71.40
N GLN A 266 -60.18 92.60 -72.07
CA GLN A 266 -60.37 92.79 -73.51
C GLN A 266 -60.81 94.23 -73.79
N PRO A 267 -60.04 95.04 -74.54
CA PRO A 267 -60.43 96.39 -74.87
C PRO A 267 -61.67 96.31 -75.76
N ARG A 268 -62.74 96.99 -75.35
CA ARG A 268 -63.93 97.15 -76.19
C ARG A 268 -63.54 97.97 -77.41
N VAL A 269 -63.52 97.32 -78.58
CA VAL A 269 -63.50 97.98 -79.90
C VAL A 269 -64.94 98.17 -80.36
#